data_AF-A0A5D0W0U6-F1
#
_entry.id   AF-A0A5D0W0U6-F1
#
_cell.length_a   1.000
_cell.length_b   1.000
_cell.length_c   1.000
_cell.angle_alpha   90.00
_cell.angle_beta   90.00
_cell.angle_gamma   90.00
#
_symmetry.space_group_name_H-M   'P 1'
#
loop_
_entity.id
_entity.type
_entity.pdbx_description
1 polymer ?
#
loop_
_entity_poly.entity_id
_entity_poly.type
_entity_poly.pdbx_seq_one_letter_code
_entity_poly.pdbx_strand_id
1 'polypeptide(L)'
;GTVTISGAGSTLTAGDFITVGYGGTGTLTISDGGAASAVDDVNIGKDAGAEGTVTISGAGSTLTAGDFITVGYGGTGTLTISDGGA
;
A
#
# COMPACT_ATOMS: atom_id res chain seq x y z
N GLY A 1 4.72 -10.38 5.51
CA GLY A 1 5.60 -9.37 6.13
C GLY A 1 4.81 -8.10 6.39
N THR A 2 5.32 -7.19 7.23
CA THR A 2 4.61 -5.96 7.62
C THR A 2 5.51 -4.73 7.46
N VAL A 3 4.95 -3.64 6.93
CA VAL A 3 5.61 -2.33 6.83
C VAL A 3 4.69 -1.27 7.41
N THR A 4 5.25 -0.37 8.23
CA THR A 4 4.55 0.79 8.78
C THR A 4 5.29 2.06 8.40
N ILE A 5 4.57 3.02 7.82
CA ILE A 5 5.07 4.35 7.47
C ILE A 5 4.22 5.35 8.25
N SER A 6 4.76 5.85 9.36
CA SER A 6 4.04 6.77 10.26
C SER A 6 4.87 8.04 10.49
N GLY A 7 4.17 9.16 10.60
CA GLY A 7 4.74 10.47 10.89
C GLY A 7 4.98 11.32 9.64
N ALA A 8 4.73 12.61 9.76
CA ALA A 8 4.94 13.57 8.69
C ALA A 8 6.40 13.55 8.20
N GLY A 9 6.58 13.38 6.90
CA GLY A 9 7.90 13.31 6.26
C GLY A 9 8.53 11.91 6.24
N SER A 10 7.92 10.91 6.88
CA SER A 10 8.28 9.51 6.68
C SER A 10 7.84 9.06 5.30
N THR A 11 8.80 8.58 4.48
CA THR A 11 8.52 8.18 3.10
C THR A 11 9.08 6.80 2.77
N LEU A 12 8.37 6.09 1.89
CA LEU A 12 8.88 4.95 1.15
C LEU A 12 8.67 5.21 -0.35
N THR A 13 9.73 5.08 -1.13
CA THR A 13 9.67 5.20 -2.59
C THR A 13 10.21 3.94 -3.21
N ALA A 14 9.38 3.25 -3.99
CA ALA A 14 9.77 2.13 -4.80
C ALA A 14 10.06 2.61 -6.23
N GLY A 15 11.21 2.19 -6.78
CA GLY A 15 11.63 2.56 -8.14
C GLY A 15 10.81 1.93 -9.25
N ASP A 16 10.10 0.84 -8.95
CA ASP A 16 9.18 0.15 -9.85
C ASP A 16 7.83 -0.03 -9.12
N PHE A 17 7.63 -1.19 -8.47
CA PHE A 17 6.37 -1.59 -7.84
C PHE A 17 6.38 -1.53 -6.32
N ILE A 18 5.21 -1.24 -5.72
CA ILE A 18 4.90 -1.68 -4.36
C ILE A 18 4.00 -2.91 -4.48
N THR A 19 4.41 -4.04 -3.90
CA THR A 19 3.56 -5.24 -3.81
C THR A 19 3.31 -5.64 -2.37
N VAL A 20 2.04 -5.66 -1.96
CA VAL A 20 1.61 -6.08 -0.63
C VAL A 20 0.93 -7.44 -0.76
N GLY A 21 1.62 -8.47 -0.29
CA GLY A 21 1.20 -9.86 -0.49
C GLY A 21 1.48 -10.35 -1.91
N TYR A 22 2.76 -10.59 -2.24
CA TYR A 22 3.17 -11.11 -3.55
C TYR A 22 2.65 -12.54 -3.76
N GLY A 23 3.15 -13.50 -2.98
CA GLY A 23 2.75 -14.92 -2.99
C GLY A 23 2.41 -15.45 -1.59
N GLY A 24 2.06 -14.55 -0.68
CA GLY A 24 1.73 -14.85 0.72
C GLY A 24 1.07 -13.64 1.37
N THR A 25 1.07 -13.57 2.70
CA THR A 25 0.40 -12.48 3.43
C THR A 25 1.32 -11.26 3.63
N GLY A 26 0.82 -10.08 3.24
CA GLY A 26 1.51 -8.80 3.40
C GLY A 26 0.61 -7.72 3.98
N THR A 27 1.18 -6.82 4.77
CA THR A 27 0.46 -5.66 5.30
C THR A 27 1.29 -4.39 5.17
N LEU A 28 0.65 -3.32 4.71
CA LEU A 28 1.21 -1.97 4.66
C LEU A 28 0.27 -1.00 5.41
N THR A 29 0.81 -0.31 6.40
CA THR A 29 0.09 0.75 7.12
C THR A 29 0.77 2.09 6.86
N ILE A 30 -0.02 3.08 6.45
CA ILE A 30 0.41 4.46 6.23
C ILE A 30 -0.43 5.36 7.14
N SER A 31 0.21 6.04 8.09
CA SER A 31 -0.50 6.85 9.08
C SER A 31 0.21 8.16 9.42
N ASP A 32 -0.49 9.05 10.13
CA ASP A 32 0.07 10.25 10.77
C ASP A 32 0.87 11.17 9.82
N GLY A 33 0.43 11.28 8.55
CA GLY A 33 1.10 12.09 7.53
C GLY A 33 2.25 11.39 6.78
N GLY A 34 2.41 10.08 6.95
CA GLY A 34 3.38 9.27 6.18
C GLY A 34 2.98 9.08 4.72
N ALA A 35 3.95 8.79 3.84
CA ALA A 35 3.68 8.63 2.41
C ALA A 35 4.41 7.44 1.80
N ALA A 36 3.76 6.75 0.86
CA ALA A 36 4.36 5.74 0.01
C ALA A 36 4.10 6.02 -1.46
N SER A 37 5.11 5.78 -2.31
CA SER A 37 4.98 5.92 -3.75
C SER A 37 5.64 4.77 -4.51
N ALA A 38 4.96 4.30 -5.56
CA ALA A 38 5.52 3.45 -6.60
C ALA A 38 5.65 4.26 -7.90
N VAL A 39 6.74 4.08 -8.64
CA VAL A 39 6.89 4.67 -9.98
C VAL A 39 5.92 4.03 -10.96
N ASP A 40 5.68 2.73 -10.85
CA ASP A 40 4.74 1.97 -11.67
C ASP A 40 3.47 1.64 -10.86
N ASP A 41 3.14 0.35 -10.71
CA ASP A 41 1.92 -0.12 -10.05
C ASP A 41 2.08 -0.37 -8.55
N VAL A 42 0.96 -0.24 -7.84
CA VAL A 42 0.74 -0.82 -6.52
C VAL A 42 -0.15 -2.05 -6.65
N ASN A 43 0.35 -3.21 -6.22
CA ASN A 43 -0.39 -4.48 -6.25
C ASN A 43 -0.71 -4.97 -4.84
N ILE A 44 -1.98 -5.20 -4.53
CA ILE A 44 -2.43 -5.67 -3.23
C ILE A 44 -3.09 -7.05 -3.41
N GLY A 45 -2.40 -8.11 -2.98
CA GLY A 45 -2.79 -9.51 -3.25
C GLY A 45 -2.50 -9.93 -4.69
N LYS A 46 -1.21 -10.07 -5.04
CA LYS A 46 -0.74 -10.25 -6.42
C LYS A 46 -1.00 -11.64 -7.00
N ASP A 47 -0.46 -12.69 -6.39
CA ASP A 47 -0.59 -14.05 -6.91
C ASP A 47 -1.82 -14.78 -6.33
N ALA A 48 -2.23 -15.87 -6.99
CA ALA A 48 -3.30 -16.73 -6.50
C ALA A 48 -3.00 -17.24 -5.09
N GLY A 49 -3.96 -17.04 -4.17
CA GLY A 49 -3.81 -17.41 -2.76
C GLY A 49 -2.99 -16.41 -1.91
N ALA A 50 -2.49 -15.31 -2.48
CA ALA A 50 -1.87 -14.24 -1.71
C ALA A 50 -2.91 -13.36 -1.00
N GLU A 51 -2.51 -12.76 0.11
CA GLU A 51 -3.35 -11.85 0.90
C GLU A 51 -2.60 -10.53 1.11
N GLY A 52 -3.12 -9.44 0.55
CA GLY A 52 -2.58 -8.10 0.73
C GLY A 52 -3.54 -7.21 1.50
N THR A 53 -3.06 -6.52 2.53
CA THR A 53 -3.84 -5.52 3.27
C THR A 53 -3.10 -4.20 3.31
N VAL A 54 -3.77 -3.13 2.87
CA VAL A 54 -3.29 -1.76 2.97
C VAL A 54 -4.26 -0.91 3.77
N THR A 55 -3.74 -0.17 4.74
CA THR A 55 -4.50 0.82 5.50
C THR A 55 -3.83 2.18 5.37
N ILE A 56 -4.60 3.18 4.96
CA ILE A 56 -4.20 4.58 4.88
C ILE A 56 -5.13 5.37 5.80
N SER A 57 -4.58 6.00 6.83
CA SER A 57 -5.36 6.70 7.84
C SER A 57 -4.70 7.99 8.30
N GLY A 58 -5.48 9.06 8.45
CA GLY A 58 -5.00 10.34 8.96
C GLY A 58 -4.67 11.34 7.84
N ALA A 59 -4.95 12.61 8.11
CA ALA A 59 -4.75 13.68 7.14
C ALA A 59 -3.27 13.75 6.68
N GLY A 60 -3.07 13.83 5.37
CA GLY A 60 -1.75 13.88 4.75
C GLY A 60 -1.10 12.51 4.56
N SER A 61 -1.71 11.42 5.04
CA SER A 61 -1.24 10.07 4.72
C SER A 61 -1.62 9.69 3.29
N THR A 62 -0.64 9.23 2.51
CA THR A 62 -0.84 9.00 1.07
C THR A 62 -0.20 7.71 0.55
N LEU A 63 -0.87 7.10 -0.43
CA LEU A 63 -0.30 6.05 -1.29
C LEU A 63 -0.48 6.44 -2.76
N THR A 64 0.61 6.56 -3.49
CA THR A 64 0.58 6.88 -4.92
C THR A 64 1.17 5.76 -5.79
N ALA A 65 0.58 5.58 -6.96
CA ALA A 65 1.10 4.76 -8.06
C ALA A 65 1.28 5.68 -9.27
N GLY A 66 2.28 5.42 -10.11
CA GLY A 66 2.39 6.13 -11.39
C GLY A 66 1.33 5.66 -12.38
N ASP A 67 1.00 4.37 -12.35
CA ASP A 67 0.02 3.74 -13.23
C ASP A 67 -1.26 3.35 -12.47
N PHE A 68 -1.33 2.14 -11.91
CA PHE A 68 -2.54 1.64 -11.26
C PHE A 68 -2.30 1.20 -9.82
N ILE A 69 -3.32 1.40 -8.97
CA ILE A 69 -3.47 0.68 -7.71
C ILE A 69 -4.46 -0.45 -7.96
N THR A 70 -3.97 -1.69 -7.99
CA THR A 70 -4.81 -2.88 -8.18
C THR A 70 -5.02 -3.63 -6.87
N VAL A 71 -6.29 -3.87 -6.54
CA VAL A 71 -6.72 -4.59 -5.32
C VAL A 71 -7.30 -5.95 -5.73
N GLY A 72 -6.65 -7.03 -5.29
CA GLY A 72 -7.05 -8.39 -5.64
C GLY A 72 -6.69 -8.77 -7.08
N TYR A 73 -5.43 -8.56 -7.50
CA TYR A 73 -4.98 -8.85 -8.87
C TYR A 73 -5.13 -10.34 -9.20
N GLY A 74 -4.60 -11.21 -8.35
CA GLY A 74 -4.76 -12.67 -8.46
C GLY A 74 -5.18 -13.33 -7.14
N GLY A 75 -4.94 -12.67 -6.01
CA GLY A 75 -5.33 -13.11 -4.67
C GLY A 75 -6.41 -12.22 -4.05
N THR A 76 -6.40 -12.14 -2.72
CA THR A 76 -7.30 -11.26 -1.96
C THR A 76 -6.58 -9.98 -1.60
N GLY A 77 -7.10 -8.84 -2.06
CA GLY A 77 -6.62 -7.52 -1.67
C GLY A 77 -7.64 -6.78 -0.81
N THR A 78 -7.17 -6.08 0.22
CA THR A 78 -7.96 -5.12 1.00
C THR A 78 -7.25 -3.78 1.01
N LEU A 79 -7.95 -2.72 0.64
CA LEU A 79 -7.49 -1.34 0.76
C LEU A 79 -8.52 -0.55 1.56
N THR A 80 -8.08 -0.02 2.70
CA THR A 80 -8.90 0.84 3.58
C THR A 80 -8.32 2.24 3.59
N ILE A 81 -9.15 3.24 3.30
CA ILE A 81 -8.81 4.66 3.39
C ILE A 81 -9.75 5.32 4.39
N SER A 82 -9.20 6.03 5.36
CA SER A 82 -9.96 6.60 6.48
C SER A 82 -9.30 7.88 7.02
N ASP A 83 -10.03 8.62 7.86
CA ASP A 83 -9.52 9.76 8.63
C ASP A 83 -8.76 10.84 7.83
N GLY A 84 -9.15 11.05 6.57
CA GLY A 84 -8.55 12.04 5.67
C GLY A 84 -7.27 11.59 4.96
N GLY A 85 -6.94 10.30 5.00
CA GLY A 85 -5.94 9.71 4.11
C GLY A 85 -6.40 9.71 2.65
N ALA A 86 -5.46 9.57 1.71
CA ALA A 86 -5.73 9.60 0.27
C ALA A 86 -4.90 8.59 -0.53
#